data_AF-A8X7K4-F1
#
_entry.id   AF-A8X7K4-F1
#
_cell.length_a   1.000
_cell.length_b   1.000
_cell.length_c   1.000
_cell.angle_alpha   90.00
_cell.angle_beta   90.00
_cell.angle_gamma   90.00
#
_symmetry.space_group_name_H-M   'P 1'
#
loop_
_entity.id
_entity.type
_entity.pdbx_description
1 polymer ?
#
loop_
_entity_poly.entity_id
_entity_poly.type
_entity_poly.pdbx_seq_one_letter_code
_entity_poly.pdbx_strand_id
1 'polypeptide(L)'
;MNSSLLAILVSLCLVTLASARFSCGHDPIQSGFAELMVKNDCKGRLNKVDVCCARHTACYAAKTPRNTCDEAFCACARAAAKNLPLCNFQMENFCNTAKSFGGFHFKG
;
A
#
# COMPACT_ATOMS: atom_id res chain seq x y z
N MET A 1 -37.62 0.96 11.67
CA MET A 1 -36.52 0.39 10.88
C MET A 1 -36.80 -1.09 10.68
N ASN A 2 -36.88 -1.55 9.43
CA ASN A 2 -37.23 -2.94 9.12
C ASN A 2 -36.04 -3.86 9.48
N SER A 3 -36.30 -5.01 10.12
CA SER A 3 -35.25 -5.95 10.56
C SER A 3 -34.32 -6.37 9.42
N SER A 4 -34.88 -6.58 8.23
CA SER A 4 -34.12 -6.90 7.01
C SER A 4 -33.23 -5.74 6.52
N LEU A 5 -33.67 -4.49 6.69
CA LEU A 5 -32.88 -3.32 6.31
C LEU A 5 -31.69 -3.15 7.27
N LEU A 6 -31.89 -3.40 8.56
CA LEU A 6 -30.82 -3.40 9.55
C LEU A 6 -29.78 -4.49 9.24
N ALA A 7 -30.22 -5.70 8.89
CA ALA A 7 -29.32 -6.79 8.52
C ALA A 7 -28.49 -6.45 7.27
N ILE A 8 -29.11 -5.88 6.23
CA ILE A 8 -28.41 -5.46 5.01
C ILE A 8 -27.36 -4.39 5.31
N LEU A 9 -27.71 -3.39 6.14
CA LEU A 9 -26.77 -2.32 6.51
C LEU A 9 -25.60 -2.84 7.35
N VAL A 10 -25.87 -3.76 8.29
CA VAL A 10 -24.83 -4.42 9.10
C VAL A 10 -23.92 -5.27 8.21
N SER A 11 -24.48 -6.04 7.27
CA SER A 11 -23.69 -6.83 6.32
C SER A 11 -22.85 -5.96 5.38
N LEU A 12 -23.39 -4.86 4.85
CA LEU A 12 -22.60 -3.90 4.06
C LEU A 12 -21.47 -3.27 4.89
N CYS A 13 -21.76 -2.85 6.13
CA CYS A 13 -20.73 -2.32 7.04
C CYS A 13 -19.63 -3.35 7.29
N LEU A 14 -19.97 -4.61 7.55
CA LEU A 14 -18.98 -5.68 7.78
C LEU A 14 -18.10 -5.93 6.54
N VAL A 15 -18.68 -5.89 5.34
CA VAL A 15 -17.93 -6.02 4.08
C VAL A 15 -16.97 -4.82 3.87
N THR A 16 -17.39 -3.61 4.23
CA THR A 16 -16.51 -2.42 4.18
C THR A 16 -15.42 -2.40 5.26
N LEU A 17 -15.68 -2.97 6.44
CA LEU A 17 -14.72 -3.00 7.55
C LEU A 17 -13.61 -4.04 7.31
N ALA A 18 -13.91 -5.10 6.58
CA ALA A 18 -12.94 -6.13 6.19
C ALA A 18 -11.93 -5.66 5.14
N SER A 19 -12.10 -4.49 4.51
CA SER A 19 -11.44 -4.14 3.24
C SER A 19 -10.48 -2.94 3.25
N ALA A 20 -10.06 -2.41 4.40
CA ALA A 20 -9.04 -1.34 4.42
C ALA A 20 -7.76 -1.78 5.12
N ARG A 21 -7.15 -2.88 4.66
CA ARG A 21 -5.78 -3.22 5.02
C ARG A 21 -4.83 -2.29 4.28
N PHE A 22 -3.83 -1.74 4.97
CA PHE A 22 -2.74 -1.01 4.31
C PHE A 22 -2.06 -1.90 3.27
N SER A 23 -1.96 -1.40 2.03
CA SER A 23 -1.66 -2.19 0.83
C SER A 23 -0.17 -2.47 0.62
N CYS A 24 0.71 -1.88 1.43
CA CYS A 24 2.15 -2.08 1.32
C CYS A 24 2.58 -3.37 2.01
N GLY A 25 3.39 -4.21 1.36
CA GLY A 25 3.85 -5.49 1.92
C GLY A 25 3.01 -6.68 1.44
N HIS A 26 3.57 -7.89 1.55
CA HIS A 26 3.00 -9.10 0.95
C HIS A 26 1.97 -9.80 1.87
N ASP A 27 2.18 -9.73 3.18
CA ASP A 27 1.40 -10.49 4.17
C ASP A 27 0.93 -9.62 5.36
N PRO A 28 0.03 -10.16 6.22
CA PRO A 28 -0.50 -9.55 7.44
C PRO A 28 0.50 -8.83 8.35
N ILE A 29 1.69 -9.38 8.53
CA ILE A 29 2.72 -8.85 9.44
C ILE A 29 3.46 -7.72 8.74
N GLN A 30 3.88 -7.94 7.48
CA GLN A 30 4.60 -6.95 6.71
C GLN A 30 3.83 -5.65 6.52
N SER A 31 2.53 -5.70 6.16
CA SER A 31 1.78 -4.44 6.01
C SER A 31 1.50 -3.76 7.34
N GLY A 32 1.41 -4.50 8.45
CA GLY A 32 1.30 -3.87 9.78
C GLY A 32 2.56 -3.10 10.14
N PHE A 33 3.73 -3.66 9.88
CA PHE A 33 5.02 -2.99 10.09
C PHE A 33 5.20 -1.80 9.14
N ALA A 34 4.84 -1.96 7.85
CA ALA A 34 4.87 -0.88 6.88
C ALA A 34 3.93 0.27 7.26
N GLU A 35 2.72 -0.04 7.72
CA GLU A 35 1.75 0.94 8.19
C GLU A 35 2.27 1.71 9.40
N LEU A 36 2.90 1.03 10.36
CA LEU A 36 3.52 1.66 11.53
C LEU A 36 4.61 2.67 11.12
N MET A 37 5.54 2.26 10.24
CA MET A 37 6.59 3.14 9.74
C MET A 37 6.01 4.37 9.03
N VAL A 38 5.01 4.19 8.17
CA VAL A 38 4.39 5.31 7.44
C VAL A 38 3.62 6.22 8.39
N LYS A 39 2.90 5.70 9.39
CA LYS A 39 2.23 6.55 10.40
C LYS A 39 3.22 7.39 11.20
N ASN A 40 4.40 6.84 11.51
CA ASN A 40 5.43 7.52 12.29
C ASN A 40 6.22 8.54 11.46
N ASP A 41 6.73 8.12 10.30
CA ASP A 41 7.73 8.86 9.53
C ASP A 41 7.09 9.77 8.48
N CYS A 42 5.86 9.45 8.09
CA CYS A 42 5.11 10.09 7.00
C CYS A 42 3.78 10.68 7.48
N LYS A 43 3.82 11.52 8.53
CA LYS A 43 2.64 12.13 9.14
C LYS A 43 1.67 12.72 8.10
N GLY A 44 0.42 12.24 8.11
CA GLY A 44 -0.63 12.69 7.19
C GLY A 44 -0.46 12.23 5.73
N ARG A 45 0.40 11.25 5.45
CA ARG A 45 0.62 10.70 4.10
C ARG A 45 0.18 9.25 3.94
N LEU A 46 -0.40 8.62 4.96
CA LEU A 46 -0.78 7.20 4.94
C LEU A 46 -1.52 6.81 3.65
N ASN A 47 -2.62 7.50 3.33
CA ASN A 47 -3.41 7.23 2.12
C ASN A 47 -2.63 7.47 0.82
N LYS A 48 -1.70 8.43 0.80
CA LYS A 48 -0.88 8.70 -0.40
C LYS A 48 0.12 7.57 -0.65
N VAL A 49 0.73 7.06 0.41
CA VAL A 49 1.65 5.92 0.32
C VAL A 49 0.87 4.64 -0.01
N ASP A 50 -0.29 4.43 0.61
CA ASP A 50 -1.17 3.29 0.35
C ASP A 50 -1.53 3.17 -1.14
N VAL A 51 -1.94 4.29 -1.76
CA VAL A 51 -2.25 4.35 -3.20
C VAL A 51 -1.04 3.92 -4.06
N CYS A 52 0.18 4.27 -3.67
CA CYS A 52 1.37 3.84 -4.40
C CYS A 52 1.55 2.32 -4.34
N CYS A 53 1.35 1.73 -3.16
CA CYS A 53 1.45 0.28 -2.97
C CYS A 53 0.32 -0.47 -3.69
N ALA A 54 -0.92 -0.01 -3.62
CA ALA A 54 -2.04 -0.60 -4.35
C ALA A 54 -1.80 -0.60 -5.87
N ARG A 55 -1.26 0.50 -6.41
CA ARG A 55 -0.89 0.60 -7.84
C ARG A 55 0.25 -0.34 -8.21
N HIS A 56 1.25 -0.48 -7.34
CA HIS A 56 2.37 -1.41 -7.56
C HIS A 56 1.89 -2.86 -7.62
N THR A 57 1.06 -3.28 -6.66
CA THR A 57 0.41 -4.59 -6.65
C THR A 57 -0.42 -4.84 -7.90
N ALA A 58 -1.22 -3.86 -8.34
CA ALA A 58 -2.01 -3.96 -9.57
C ALA A 58 -1.12 -4.09 -10.82
N CYS A 59 0.01 -3.38 -10.86
CA CYS A 59 0.99 -3.45 -11.95
C CYS A 59 1.63 -4.85 -12.04
N TYR A 60 1.99 -5.44 -10.90
CA TYR A 60 2.46 -6.82 -10.82
C TYR A 60 1.40 -7.82 -11.26
N ALA A 61 0.15 -7.65 -10.84
CA ALA A 61 -0.96 -8.51 -11.24
C ALA A 61 -1.22 -8.46 -12.76
N ALA A 62 -0.98 -7.31 -13.39
CA ALA A 62 -1.05 -7.12 -14.84
C ALA A 62 0.14 -7.71 -15.60
N LYS A 63 1.10 -8.37 -14.93
CA LYS A 63 2.33 -8.93 -15.51
C LYS A 63 3.13 -7.93 -16.34
N THR A 64 3.04 -6.65 -15.99
CA THR A 64 3.91 -5.61 -16.56
C THR A 64 5.35 -5.89 -16.15
N PRO A 65 6.36 -5.58 -16.99
CA PRO A 65 7.76 -5.80 -16.62
C PRO A 65 8.08 -5.21 -15.25
N ARG A 66 8.70 -6.02 -14.38
CA ARG A 66 8.95 -5.69 -12.98
C ARG A 66 9.58 -4.31 -12.79
N ASN A 67 10.63 -4.01 -13.56
CA ASN A 67 11.36 -2.75 -13.47
C ASN A 67 10.45 -1.54 -13.76
N THR A 68 9.52 -1.65 -14.69
CA THR A 68 8.53 -0.60 -14.99
C THR A 68 7.61 -0.36 -13.80
N CYS A 69 7.11 -1.42 -13.16
CA CYS A 69 6.29 -1.31 -11.96
C CYS A 69 7.07 -0.70 -10.79
N ASP A 70 8.30 -1.15 -10.56
CA ASP A 70 9.16 -0.68 -9.48
C ASP A 70 9.53 0.80 -9.65
N GLU A 71 9.87 1.24 -10.87
CA GLU A 71 10.16 2.65 -11.13
C GLU A 71 8.94 3.54 -10.94
N ALA A 72 7.76 3.10 -11.41
CA ALA A 72 6.51 3.81 -11.19
C ALA A 72 6.15 3.89 -9.69
N PHE A 73 6.37 2.81 -8.95
CA PHE A 73 6.21 2.79 -7.49
C PHE A 73 7.15 3.78 -6.81
N CYS A 74 8.45 3.74 -7.13
CA CYS A 74 9.44 4.63 -6.55
C CYS A 74 9.13 6.11 -6.82
N ALA A 75 8.70 6.46 -8.03
CA ALA A 75 8.28 7.82 -8.37
C ALA A 75 7.06 8.26 -7.55
N CYS A 76 6.06 7.39 -7.41
CA CYS A 76 4.88 7.64 -6.59
C CYS A 76 5.25 7.84 -5.11
N ALA A 77 6.08 6.96 -4.54
CA ALA A 77 6.49 6.99 -3.15
C ALA A 77 7.23 8.29 -2.81
N ARG A 78 8.19 8.70 -3.65
CA ARG A 78 8.88 10.01 -3.51
C ARG A 78 7.91 11.19 -3.55
N ALA A 79 6.93 11.16 -4.45
CA ALA A 79 5.92 12.21 -4.53
C ALA A 79 5.02 12.25 -3.28
N ALA A 80 4.66 11.08 -2.72
CA ALA A 80 3.90 10.98 -1.47
C ALA A 80 4.66 11.57 -0.27
N ALA A 81 5.99 11.44 -0.27
CA ALA A 81 6.89 11.97 0.76
C ALA A 81 7.32 13.44 0.57
N LYS A 82 6.79 14.14 -0.44
CA LYS A 82 7.21 15.52 -0.74
C LYS A 82 7.14 16.43 0.49
N ASN A 83 8.24 17.17 0.70
CA ASN A 83 8.47 18.10 1.81
C ASN A 83 8.55 17.46 3.22
N LEU A 84 8.81 16.15 3.31
CA LEU A 84 9.02 15.44 4.58
C LEU A 84 10.31 14.61 4.50
N PRO A 85 11.46 15.11 4.97
CA PRO A 85 12.76 14.43 4.81
C PRO A 85 12.78 13.01 5.36
N LEU A 86 12.27 12.79 6.58
CA LEU A 86 12.19 11.46 7.19
C LEU A 86 11.30 10.51 6.39
N CYS A 87 10.15 11.00 5.93
CA CYS A 87 9.28 10.23 5.05
C CYS A 87 9.97 9.89 3.72
N ASN A 88 10.77 10.82 3.18
CA ASN A 88 11.48 10.61 1.92
C ASN A 88 12.50 9.49 2.07
N PHE A 89 13.28 9.51 3.15
CA PHE A 89 14.18 8.41 3.52
C PHE A 89 13.43 7.08 3.63
N GLN A 90 12.28 7.08 4.31
CA GLN A 90 11.45 5.87 4.46
C GLN A 90 10.91 5.36 3.11
N MET A 91 10.51 6.26 2.21
CA MET A 91 10.02 5.90 0.88
C MET A 91 11.14 5.41 -0.04
N GLU A 92 12.37 5.89 0.11
CA GLU A 92 13.54 5.33 -0.58
C GLU A 92 13.85 3.92 -0.07
N ASN A 93 13.73 3.66 1.24
CA ASN A 93 13.85 2.29 1.76
C ASN A 93 12.79 1.36 1.18
N PHE A 94 11.54 1.81 1.06
CA PHE A 94 10.48 1.04 0.42
C PHE A 94 10.78 0.77 -1.07
N CYS A 95 11.23 1.80 -1.81
CA CYS A 95 11.66 1.66 -3.21
C CYS A 95 12.78 0.62 -3.37
N ASN A 96 13.83 0.72 -2.54
CA ASN A 96 14.96 -0.20 -2.57
C ASN A 96 14.53 -1.62 -2.21
N THR A 97 13.62 -1.76 -1.25
CA THR A 97 13.05 -3.07 -0.85
C THR A 97 12.27 -3.69 -2.00
N ALA A 98 11.41 -2.93 -2.69
CA ALA A 98 10.65 -3.40 -3.84
C ALA A 98 11.57 -3.86 -4.98
N LYS A 99 12.60 -3.08 -5.33
CA LYS A 99 13.57 -3.44 -6.38
C LYS A 99 14.39 -4.68 -6.04
N SER A 100 14.81 -4.80 -4.78
CA SER A 100 15.70 -5.88 -4.32
C SER A 100 14.95 -7.19 -4.11
N PHE A 101 13.76 -7.13 -3.50
CA PHE A 101 13.03 -8.32 -3.04
C PHE A 101 11.71 -8.56 -3.77
N GLY A 102 11.19 -7.58 -4.51
CA GLY A 102 9.94 -7.72 -5.25
C GLY A 102 9.96 -8.84 -6.29
N GLY A 103 11.16 -9.22 -6.76
CA GLY A 103 11.35 -10.38 -7.66
C GLY A 103 10.96 -11.73 -7.04
N PHE A 104 11.05 -11.89 -5.71
CA PHE A 104 10.65 -13.13 -5.04
C PHE A 104 9.13 -13.34 -5.04
N HIS A 105 8.37 -12.25 -5.09
CA HIS A 105 6.90 -12.28 -5.11
C HIS A 105 6.33 -12.05 -6.52
N PHE A 106 7.14 -11.52 -7.45
CA PHE A 106 6.78 -11.37 -8.85
C PHE A 106 6.94 -12.72 -9.58
N LYS A 107 5.81 -13.40 -9.81
CA LYS A 107 5.74 -14.57 -10.70
C LYS A 107 5.39 -14.10 -12.12
N GLY A 108 6.38 -13.54 -12.81
CA GLY A 108 6.31 -13.21 -14.24
C GLY A 108 6.64 -14.42 -15.09
#